data_AF-A0A6B9TCV2-F1
#
_entry.id   AF-A0A6B9TCV2-F1
#
_cell.length_a   1.000
_cell.length_b   1.000
_cell.length_c   1.000
_cell.angle_alpha   90.00
_cell.angle_beta   90.00
_cell.angle_gamma   90.00
#
_symmetry.space_group_name_H-M   'P 1'
#
loop_
_entity.id
_entity.type
_entity.pdbx_description
1 polymer ?
#
loop_
_entity_poly.entity_id
_entity_poly.type
_entity_poly.pdbx_seq_one_letter_code
_entity_poly.pdbx_strand_id
1 'polypeptide(L)'
;MMDPETRGRVDRLLETYSVYYDVETCEEGDLVAKACFHSRGEKYLLTRSVNLWSVEDNEYVFVYAGDRLDPDGLEHAIKTSSETGLSMVKPNSEHRSSMITTILIYTSLDKCCTKSIKGYREHRNFGFMLKGWMDHRVAALGISTSTVVSNRAGRDVARNLEAVAGTKSR
;
A
#
# COMPACT_ATOMS: atom_id res chain seq x y z
N MET A 1 -7.06 -19.51 -12.26
CA MET A 1 -6.26 -20.12 -11.20
C MET A 1 -4.94 -19.38 -11.18
N MET A 2 -4.61 -18.67 -10.11
CA MET A 2 -3.42 -17.82 -10.03
C MET A 2 -2.14 -18.64 -10.32
N ASP A 3 -1.32 -18.10 -11.23
CA ASP A 3 -0.01 -18.66 -11.60
C ASP A 3 0.90 -18.96 -10.37
N PRO A 4 1.64 -20.08 -10.35
CA PRO A 4 2.51 -20.43 -9.22
C PRO A 4 3.62 -19.42 -8.92
N GLU A 5 4.18 -18.76 -9.93
CA GLU A 5 5.19 -17.72 -9.71
C GLU A 5 4.55 -16.49 -9.06
N THR A 6 3.38 -16.08 -9.53
CA THR A 6 2.57 -15.02 -8.90
C THR A 6 2.30 -15.33 -7.43
N ARG A 7 1.88 -16.56 -7.11
CA ARG A 7 1.71 -17.00 -5.73
C ARG A 7 2.98 -16.85 -4.91
N GLY A 8 4.12 -17.34 -5.41
CA GLY A 8 5.40 -17.24 -4.70
C GLY A 8 5.86 -15.80 -4.44
N ARG A 9 5.52 -14.84 -5.32
CA ARG A 9 5.81 -13.41 -5.10
C ARG A 9 4.91 -12.81 -4.01
N VAL A 10 3.63 -13.18 -4.01
CA VAL A 10 2.67 -12.78 -2.96
C VAL A 10 3.12 -13.32 -1.60
N ASP A 11 3.38 -14.62 -1.48
CA ASP A 11 3.75 -15.26 -0.23
C ASP A 11 4.98 -14.58 0.40
N ARG A 12 5.99 -14.32 -0.43
CA ARG A 12 7.21 -13.62 0.02
C ARG A 12 6.96 -12.18 0.46
N LEU A 13 6.11 -11.44 -0.25
CA LEU A 13 5.73 -10.09 0.15
C LEU A 13 5.07 -10.14 1.53
N LEU A 14 4.10 -11.05 1.71
CA LEU A 14 3.37 -11.20 2.97
C LEU A 14 4.27 -11.65 4.12
N GLU A 15 5.24 -12.52 3.87
CA GLU A 15 6.25 -12.95 4.85
C GLU A 15 7.15 -11.77 5.30
N THR A 16 7.41 -10.82 4.40
CA THR A 16 8.15 -9.58 4.75
C THR A 16 7.26 -8.64 5.56
N TYR A 17 5.98 -8.52 5.19
CA TYR A 17 5.02 -7.65 5.88
C TYR A 17 4.65 -8.16 7.27
N SER A 18 4.50 -9.48 7.46
CA SER A 18 4.10 -10.08 8.73
C SER A 18 5.07 -9.83 9.89
N VAL A 19 6.31 -9.38 9.60
CA VAL A 19 7.28 -8.94 10.62
C VAL A 19 6.79 -7.71 11.38
N TYR A 20 6.05 -6.81 10.71
CA TYR A 20 5.65 -5.52 11.26
C TYR A 20 4.15 -5.24 11.18
N TYR A 21 3.42 -5.95 10.30
CA TYR A 21 2.01 -5.70 10.00
C TYR A 21 1.14 -6.85 10.47
N ASP A 22 -0.08 -6.51 10.88
CA ASP A 22 -1.17 -7.48 11.04
C ASP A 22 -1.68 -7.86 9.64
N VAL A 23 -1.36 -9.06 9.17
CA VAL A 23 -1.72 -9.56 7.83
C VAL A 23 -2.95 -10.46 7.87
N GLU A 24 -3.90 -10.20 6.99
CA GLU A 24 -5.11 -11.00 6.77
C GLU A 24 -5.16 -11.46 5.29
N THR A 25 -5.22 -12.77 5.04
CA THR A 25 -5.36 -13.33 3.69
C THR A 25 -6.82 -13.38 3.25
N CYS A 26 -7.08 -13.12 1.97
CA CYS A 26 -8.40 -13.17 1.36
C CYS A 26 -8.46 -14.34 0.35
N GLU A 27 -9.51 -15.14 0.41
CA GLU A 27 -9.63 -16.35 -0.43
C GLU A 27 -10.41 -16.12 -1.73
N GLU A 28 -11.16 -15.03 -1.83
CA GLU A 28 -12.04 -14.74 -2.96
C GLU A 28 -11.63 -13.47 -3.72
N GLY A 29 -11.68 -13.56 -5.05
CA GLY A 29 -11.36 -12.44 -5.94
C GLY A 29 -9.87 -12.27 -6.20
N ASP A 30 -9.50 -11.08 -6.67
CA ASP A 30 -8.12 -10.70 -6.96
C ASP A 30 -7.44 -9.99 -5.78
N LEU A 31 -8.20 -9.46 -4.81
CA LEU A 31 -7.68 -9.04 -3.52
C LEU A 31 -7.29 -10.29 -2.72
N VAL A 32 -5.98 -10.51 -2.54
CA VAL A 32 -5.43 -11.72 -1.91
C VAL A 32 -5.00 -11.50 -0.46
N ALA A 33 -4.78 -10.25 -0.05
CA ALA A 33 -4.47 -9.93 1.34
C ALA A 33 -4.71 -8.47 1.69
N LYS A 34 -4.89 -8.22 2.98
CA LYS A 34 -4.84 -6.91 3.63
C LYS A 34 -3.75 -6.93 4.70
N ALA A 35 -3.11 -5.79 4.93
CA ALA A 35 -2.15 -5.66 6.03
C ALA A 35 -2.30 -4.29 6.70
N CYS A 36 -2.27 -4.26 8.03
CA CYS A 36 -2.39 -3.03 8.81
C CYS A 36 -1.15 -2.81 9.67
N PHE A 37 -0.69 -1.57 9.74
CA PHE A 37 0.35 -1.14 10.67
C PHE A 37 -0.11 0.13 11.38
N HIS A 38 0.05 0.13 12.70
CA HIS A 38 -0.30 1.25 13.57
C HIS A 38 0.90 1.61 14.44
N SER A 39 1.35 2.86 14.34
CA SER A 39 2.44 3.38 15.14
C SER A 39 1.99 4.61 15.92
N ARG A 40 2.33 4.64 17.20
CA ARG A 40 2.13 5.78 18.09
C ARG A 40 3.45 6.14 18.74
N GLY A 41 3.94 7.35 18.46
CA GLY A 41 5.14 7.90 19.09
C GLY A 41 4.77 8.99 20.09
N GLU A 42 5.45 9.02 21.24
CA GLU A 42 5.36 10.13 22.19
C GLU A 42 6.53 11.10 21.96
N LYS A 43 6.26 12.40 21.80
CA LYS A 43 7.31 13.44 21.80
C LYS A 43 7.28 14.24 23.10
N TYR A 44 8.34 14.14 23.88
CA TYR A 44 8.56 14.98 25.06
C TYR A 44 9.16 16.33 24.65
N LEU A 45 8.40 17.42 24.79
CA LEU A 45 8.96 18.77 24.73
C LEU A 45 9.41 19.17 26.14
N LEU A 46 10.72 19.30 26.34
CA LEU A 46 11.35 19.74 27.60
C LEU A 46 11.19 21.27 27.79
N THR A 47 9.96 21.74 27.95
CA THR A 47 9.67 23.06 28.53
C THR A 47 8.77 22.88 29.75
N ARG A 48 8.88 23.78 30.74
CA ARG A 48 8.35 23.65 32.12
C ARG A 48 6.82 23.47 32.28
N SER A 49 6.11 23.19 31.19
CA SER A 49 4.69 22.85 31.14
C SER A 49 4.54 21.74 30.08
N VAL A 50 4.54 20.48 30.51
CA VAL A 50 4.60 19.32 29.62
C VAL A 50 3.27 19.18 28.85
N ASN A 51 3.26 19.56 27.57
CA ASN A 51 2.26 19.10 26.63
C ASN A 51 2.76 17.78 26.01
N LEU A 52 2.14 16.66 26.38
CA LEU A 52 2.30 15.37 25.70
C LEU A 52 1.66 15.50 24.32
N TRP A 53 2.45 15.48 23.24
CA TRP A 53 1.92 15.33 21.89
C TRP A 53 2.25 13.92 21.41
N SER A 54 1.23 13.08 21.28
CA SER A 54 1.35 11.79 20.58
C SER A 54 1.25 12.04 19.08
N VAL A 55 2.03 11.31 18.29
CA VAL A 55 1.91 11.28 16.83
C VAL A 55 1.54 9.88 16.40
N GLU A 56 0.43 9.77 15.66
CA GLU A 56 -0.10 8.51 15.13
C GLU A 56 0.15 8.44 13.62
N ASP A 57 0.79 7.36 13.19
CA ASP A 57 0.96 6.99 11.79
C ASP A 57 0.32 5.64 11.53
N ASN A 58 -0.50 5.55 10.49
CA ASN A 58 -1.18 4.31 10.12
C ASN A 58 -0.84 3.94 8.67
N GLU A 59 -0.71 2.65 8.39
CA GLU A 59 -0.65 2.14 7.03
C GLU A 59 -1.69 1.04 6.82
N TYR A 60 -2.43 1.12 5.72
CA TYR A 60 -3.44 0.16 5.30
C TYR A 60 -3.07 -0.33 3.91
N VAL A 61 -2.71 -1.60 3.80
CA VAL A 61 -2.19 -2.19 2.55
C VAL A 61 -3.18 -3.20 2.01
N PHE A 62 -3.42 -3.13 0.71
CA PHE A 62 -4.29 -4.00 -0.05
C PHE A 62 -3.47 -4.63 -1.17
N VAL A 63 -3.35 -5.96 -1.15
CA VAL A 63 -2.55 -6.72 -2.11
C VAL A 63 -3.48 -7.43 -3.08
N TYR A 64 -3.36 -7.09 -4.34
CA TYR A 64 -4.09 -7.67 -5.45
C TYR A 64 -3.15 -8.55 -6.28
N ALA A 65 -3.63 -9.70 -6.76
CA ALA A 65 -2.84 -10.56 -7.61
C ALA A 65 -3.66 -11.33 -8.65
N GLY A 66 -3.02 -11.68 -9.77
CA GLY A 66 -3.65 -12.45 -10.84
C GLY A 66 -2.77 -12.60 -12.08
N ASP A 67 -3.37 -13.01 -13.20
CA ASP A 67 -2.60 -13.32 -14.42
C ASP A 67 -2.37 -12.07 -15.29
N ARG A 68 -3.39 -11.23 -15.45
CA ARG A 68 -3.30 -10.00 -16.24
C ARG A 68 -4.03 -8.86 -15.54
N LEU A 69 -3.34 -7.74 -15.35
CA LEU A 69 -3.95 -6.50 -14.91
C LEU A 69 -4.37 -5.67 -16.13
N ASP A 70 -5.68 -5.48 -16.29
CA ASP A 70 -6.28 -4.60 -17.28
C ASP A 70 -6.79 -3.28 -16.65
N PRO A 71 -7.23 -2.29 -17.45
CA PRO A 71 -7.67 -1.00 -16.93
C PRO A 71 -8.84 -1.08 -15.94
N ASP A 72 -9.80 -1.98 -16.16
CA ASP A 72 -10.98 -2.12 -15.32
C ASP A 72 -10.60 -2.71 -13.95
N GLY A 73 -9.74 -3.73 -13.94
CA GLY A 73 -9.18 -4.29 -12.71
C GLY A 73 -8.33 -3.27 -11.94
N LEU A 74 -7.54 -2.45 -12.63
CA LEU A 74 -6.77 -1.38 -12.00
C LEU A 74 -7.69 -0.33 -11.35
N GLU A 75 -8.72 0.13 -12.07
CA GLU A 75 -9.67 1.11 -11.54
C GLU A 75 -10.40 0.54 -10.32
N HIS A 76 -10.85 -0.71 -10.40
CA HIS A 76 -11.48 -1.41 -9.29
C HIS A 76 -10.57 -1.47 -8.06
N ALA A 77 -9.33 -1.95 -8.21
CA ALA A 77 -8.38 -2.09 -7.11
C ALA A 77 -8.07 -0.75 -6.43
N ILE A 78 -7.82 0.31 -7.23
CA ILE A 78 -7.56 1.65 -6.71
C ILE A 78 -8.78 2.19 -5.96
N LYS A 79 -9.97 2.09 -6.55
CA LYS A 79 -11.19 2.62 -5.95
C LYS A 79 -11.51 1.90 -4.64
N THR A 80 -11.52 0.57 -4.66
CA THR A 80 -11.84 -0.25 -3.49
C THR A 80 -10.84 -0.02 -2.36
N SER A 81 -9.54 0.04 -2.67
CA SER A 81 -8.51 0.32 -1.66
C SER A 81 -8.62 1.72 -1.08
N SER A 82 -8.87 2.73 -1.93
CA SER A 82 -9.08 4.11 -1.49
C SER A 82 -10.28 4.26 -0.58
N GLU A 83 -11.45 3.75 -1.00
CA GLU A 83 -12.70 3.86 -0.24
C GLU A 83 -12.60 3.09 1.09
N THR A 84 -12.11 1.85 1.03
CA THR A 84 -11.95 1.00 2.23
C THR A 84 -10.93 1.62 3.18
N GLY A 85 -9.72 1.91 2.70
CA GLY A 85 -8.66 2.50 3.51
C GLY A 85 -9.07 3.84 4.12
N LEU A 86 -9.77 4.70 3.37
CA LEU A 86 -10.23 5.99 3.87
C LEU A 86 -11.26 5.83 5.00
N SER A 87 -12.15 4.84 4.90
CA SER A 87 -13.12 4.55 5.97
C SER A 87 -12.47 4.11 7.28
N MET A 88 -11.24 3.59 7.21
CA MET A 88 -10.44 3.17 8.35
C MET A 88 -9.63 4.33 8.96
N VAL A 89 -9.38 5.41 8.22
CA VAL A 89 -8.69 6.60 8.74
C VAL A 89 -9.58 7.28 9.78
N LYS A 90 -9.02 7.51 10.98
CA LYS A 90 -9.68 8.21 12.09
C LYS A 90 -8.95 9.52 12.40
N PRO A 91 -9.25 10.62 11.68
CA PRO A 91 -8.54 11.89 11.89
C PRO A 91 -8.84 12.46 13.28
N ASN A 92 -7.79 12.65 14.07
CA ASN A 92 -7.84 13.25 15.39
C ASN A 92 -6.64 14.23 15.53
N SER A 93 -6.46 14.85 16.70
CA SER A 93 -5.35 15.80 16.93
C SER A 93 -3.97 15.15 17.03
N GLU A 94 -3.90 13.85 17.26
CA GLU A 94 -2.68 13.03 17.31
C GLU A 94 -2.38 12.38 15.94
N HIS A 95 -3.37 12.27 15.05
CA HIS A 95 -3.21 11.73 13.69
C HIS A 95 -2.27 12.60 12.87
N ARG A 96 -1.08 12.07 12.57
CA ARG A 96 -0.10 12.72 11.70
C ARG A 96 -0.36 12.32 10.25
N SER A 97 -0.32 11.03 9.96
CA SER A 97 -0.47 10.56 8.58
C SER A 97 -1.06 9.16 8.48
N SER A 98 -1.83 8.92 7.43
CA SER A 98 -2.27 7.57 7.05
C SER A 98 -1.86 7.27 5.61
N MET A 99 -1.36 6.08 5.36
CA MET A 99 -0.94 5.64 4.03
C MET A 99 -1.86 4.53 3.58
N ILE A 100 -2.64 4.79 2.54
CA ILE A 100 -3.40 3.74 1.86
C ILE A 100 -2.50 3.21 0.75
N THR A 101 -2.24 1.92 0.73
CA THR A 101 -1.30 1.31 -0.23
C THR A 101 -1.99 0.22 -1.04
N THR A 102 -2.09 0.42 -2.35
CA THR A 102 -2.52 -0.61 -3.31
C THR A 102 -1.28 -1.25 -3.95
N ILE A 103 -1.09 -2.55 -3.70
CA ILE A 103 -0.03 -3.36 -4.32
C ILE A 103 -0.67 -4.31 -5.33
N LEU A 104 -0.17 -4.32 -6.56
CA LEU A 104 -0.68 -5.15 -7.65
C LEU A 104 0.43 -6.11 -8.12
N ILE A 105 0.27 -7.42 -7.96
CA ILE A 105 1.23 -8.43 -8.40
C ILE A 105 0.59 -9.30 -9.48
N TYR A 106 0.96 -9.05 -10.74
CA TYR A 106 0.35 -9.77 -11.86
C TYR A 106 1.41 -10.37 -12.78
N THR A 107 1.06 -11.47 -13.46
CA THR A 107 1.97 -12.07 -14.46
C THR A 107 2.28 -11.07 -15.57
N SER A 108 1.26 -10.32 -16.02
CA SER A 108 1.38 -9.28 -17.05
C SER A 108 0.60 -8.01 -16.69
N LEU A 109 1.11 -6.86 -17.12
CA LEU A 109 0.46 -5.56 -16.95
C LEU A 109 0.10 -4.99 -18.32
N ASP A 110 -1.14 -4.53 -18.49
CA ASP A 110 -1.50 -3.76 -19.66
C ASP A 110 -0.70 -2.44 -19.71
N LYS A 111 -0.32 -2.00 -20.92
CA LYS A 111 0.45 -0.76 -21.11
C LYS A 111 -0.33 0.45 -20.60
N CYS A 112 -1.65 0.46 -20.76
CA CYS A 112 -2.50 1.53 -20.26
C CYS A 112 -2.43 1.63 -18.73
N CYS A 113 -2.41 0.50 -18.02
CA CYS A 113 -2.28 0.47 -16.56
C CYS A 113 -1.00 1.15 -16.09
N THR A 114 0.14 0.89 -16.74
CA THR A 114 1.41 1.51 -16.35
C THR A 114 1.39 3.04 -16.45
N LYS A 115 0.70 3.59 -17.47
CA LYS A 115 0.55 5.03 -17.65
C LYS A 115 -0.40 5.62 -16.61
N SER A 116 -1.52 4.95 -16.36
CA SER A 116 -2.50 5.34 -15.34
C SER A 116 -1.87 5.37 -13.94
N ILE A 117 -1.13 4.33 -13.56
CA ILE A 117 -0.44 4.27 -12.26
C ILE A 117 0.54 5.43 -12.10
N LYS A 118 1.39 5.72 -13.09
CA LYS A 118 2.37 6.83 -13.02
C LYS A 118 1.69 8.21 -12.87
N GLY A 119 0.53 8.39 -13.51
CA GLY A 119 -0.25 9.62 -13.46
C GLY A 119 -1.12 9.78 -12.22
N TYR A 120 -1.43 8.67 -11.54
CA TYR A 120 -2.37 8.64 -10.42
C TYR A 120 -1.86 9.44 -9.21
N ARG A 121 -2.76 10.24 -8.62
CA ARG A 121 -2.49 11.01 -7.41
C ARG A 121 -3.76 11.10 -6.59
N GLU A 122 -3.68 10.71 -5.33
CA GLU A 122 -4.71 10.97 -4.35
C GLU A 122 -4.03 11.37 -3.05
N HIS A 123 -4.42 12.54 -2.55
CA HIS A 123 -3.94 13.12 -1.31
C HIS A 123 -5.14 13.81 -0.64
N ARG A 124 -5.29 13.61 0.67
CA ARG A 124 -6.38 14.24 1.45
C ARG A 124 -5.82 14.85 2.72
N ASN A 125 -6.17 16.11 2.98
CA ASN A 125 -5.88 16.78 4.24
C ASN A 125 -7.09 16.76 5.15
N PHE A 126 -6.87 16.56 6.45
CA PHE A 126 -7.93 16.58 7.44
C PHE A 126 -7.79 17.82 8.32
N GLY A 127 -8.90 18.58 8.46
CA GLY A 127 -8.93 19.79 9.30
C GLY A 127 -7.87 20.82 8.93
N PHE A 128 -7.71 21.12 7.64
CA PHE A 128 -6.65 22.02 7.14
C PHE A 128 -5.24 21.59 7.59
N MET A 129 -4.95 20.28 7.54
CA MET A 129 -3.69 19.65 7.96
C MET A 129 -3.46 19.58 9.48
N LEU A 130 -4.37 20.13 10.30
CA LEU A 130 -4.31 20.05 11.77
C LEU A 130 -4.67 18.67 12.32
N LYS A 131 -5.32 17.82 11.51
CA LYS A 131 -5.67 16.43 11.85
C LYS A 131 -4.96 15.44 10.94
N GLY A 132 -3.79 15.82 10.46
CA GLY A 132 -2.96 15.02 9.57
C GLY A 132 -3.45 14.97 8.12
N TRP A 133 -2.83 14.07 7.37
CA TRP A 133 -3.12 13.85 5.96
C TRP A 133 -3.17 12.35 5.61
N MET A 134 -3.62 12.05 4.40
CA MET A 134 -3.53 10.74 3.80
C MET A 134 -2.93 10.86 2.39
N ASP A 135 -2.05 9.91 2.05
CA ASP A 135 -1.60 9.68 0.67
C ASP A 135 -1.99 8.27 0.23
N HIS A 136 -2.39 8.14 -1.03
CA HIS A 136 -2.60 6.85 -1.66
C HIS A 136 -1.37 6.45 -2.48
N ARG A 137 -0.68 5.42 -2.03
CA ARG A 137 0.46 4.77 -2.69
C ARG A 137 -0.05 3.66 -3.60
N VAL A 138 0.33 3.66 -4.87
CA VAL A 138 -0.01 2.59 -5.81
C VAL A 138 1.27 2.09 -6.45
N ALA A 139 1.50 0.78 -6.38
CA ALA A 139 2.64 0.13 -7.02
C ALA A 139 2.22 -1.22 -7.62
N ALA A 140 2.80 -1.55 -8.77
CA ALA A 140 2.54 -2.80 -9.47
C ALA A 140 3.84 -3.50 -9.89
N LEU A 141 3.83 -4.83 -9.82
CA LEU A 141 4.85 -5.73 -10.32
C LEU A 141 4.25 -6.58 -11.46
N GLY A 142 4.84 -6.45 -12.65
CA GLY A 142 4.62 -7.35 -13.78
C GLY A 142 5.72 -8.40 -13.80
N ILE A 143 5.38 -9.66 -13.52
CA ILE A 143 6.36 -10.74 -13.32
C ILE A 143 7.08 -11.10 -14.61
N SER A 144 6.33 -11.35 -15.69
CA SER A 144 6.89 -11.77 -16.99
C SER A 144 7.91 -10.78 -17.57
N THR A 145 7.72 -9.49 -17.30
CA THR A 145 8.61 -8.41 -17.76
C THR A 145 9.52 -7.88 -16.67
N SER A 146 9.46 -8.44 -15.46
CA SER A 146 10.14 -7.94 -14.25
C SER A 146 10.00 -6.42 -14.08
N THR A 147 8.83 -5.88 -14.43
CA THR A 147 8.59 -4.44 -14.47
C THR A 147 7.93 -4.01 -13.17
N VAL A 148 8.54 -3.05 -12.49
CA VAL A 148 7.91 -2.36 -11.36
C VAL A 148 7.50 -0.96 -11.80
N VAL A 149 6.28 -0.57 -11.46
CA VAL A 149 5.74 0.76 -11.71
C VAL A 149 5.01 1.27 -10.48
N SER A 150 5.12 2.57 -10.20
CA SER A 150 4.35 3.18 -9.13
C SER A 150 3.97 4.62 -9.45
N ASN A 151 3.01 5.12 -8.68
CA ASN A 151 2.75 6.55 -8.61
C ASN A 151 3.83 7.28 -7.79
N ARG A 152 3.78 8.61 -7.75
CA ARG A 152 4.78 9.40 -7.01
C ARG A 152 4.82 9.05 -5.51
N ALA A 153 3.68 8.76 -4.89
CA ALA A 153 3.60 8.46 -3.46
C ALA A 153 4.16 7.06 -3.13
N GLY A 154 4.01 6.07 -4.02
CA GLY A 154 4.43 4.68 -3.81
C GLY A 154 5.85 4.33 -4.30
N ARG A 155 6.78 5.28 -4.34
CA ARG A 155 8.17 5.01 -4.78
C ARG A 155 8.93 4.09 -3.82
N ASP A 156 8.65 4.21 -2.54
CA ASP A 156 9.14 3.32 -1.49
C ASP A 156 8.57 1.91 -1.64
N VAL A 157 7.26 1.79 -1.87
CA VAL A 157 6.60 0.50 -2.14
C VAL A 157 7.20 -0.17 -3.38
N ALA A 158 7.46 0.60 -4.46
CA ALA A 158 8.14 0.08 -5.64
C ALA A 158 9.53 -0.50 -5.34
N ARG A 159 10.35 0.17 -4.52
CA ARG A 159 11.67 -0.37 -4.12
C ARG A 159 11.54 -1.70 -3.36
N ASN A 160 10.52 -1.83 -2.52
CA ASN A 160 10.24 -3.09 -1.83
C ASN A 160 9.85 -4.19 -2.83
N LEU A 161 9.01 -3.87 -3.82
CA LEU A 161 8.64 -4.80 -4.88
C LEU A 161 9.83 -5.21 -5.76
N GLU A 162 10.77 -4.29 -6.05
CA GLU A 162 12.00 -4.62 -6.78
C GLU A 162 12.83 -5.68 -6.04
N ALA A 163 12.92 -5.60 -4.70
CA ALA A 163 13.60 -6.59 -3.89
C ALA A 163 12.91 -7.97 -3.91
N VAL A 164 11.57 -7.98 -3.87
CA VAL A 164 10.73 -9.18 -3.99
C VAL A 164 10.85 -9.82 -5.39
N ALA A 165 10.98 -9.01 -6.43
CA ALA A 165 11.16 -9.45 -7.81
C ALA A 165 12.58 -9.99 -8.09
N GLY A 166 13.62 -9.32 -7.60
CA GLY A 166 15.01 -9.57 -7.98
C GLY A 166 15.71 -10.72 -7.26
N THR A 167 15.21 -11.15 -6.11
CA THR A 167 15.87 -12.22 -5.36
C THR A 167 15.37 -13.58 -5.85
N LYS A 168 16.10 -14.20 -6.77
CA LYS A 168 15.92 -15.62 -7.12
C LYS A 168 16.02 -16.46 -5.84
N SER A 169 15.07 -17.38 -5.63
CA SER A 169 15.24 -18.45 -4.65
C SER A 169 16.58 -19.11 -4.94
N ARG A 170 17.50 -19.03 -3.98
CA ARG A 170 18.74 -19.81 -4.03
C ARG A 170 18.43 -21.29 -3.86
#